data_AF-A0A9P6TGG5-F1
#
_entry.id   AF-A0A9P6TGG5-F1
#
_cell.length_a   1.000
_cell.length_b   1.000
_cell.length_c   1.000
_cell.angle_alpha   90.00
_cell.angle_beta   90.00
_cell.angle_gamma   90.00
#
_symmetry.space_group_name_H-M   'P 1'
#
loop_
_entity.id
_entity.type
_entity.pdbx_description
1 polymer ?
#
loop_
_entity_poly.entity_id
_entity_poly.type
_entity_poly.pdbx_seq_one_letter_code
_entity_poly.pdbx_strand_id
1 'polypeptide(L)'
;MSLKELRTGGHKIACGLGHIDEILILYISGILAKVGIRAWGPDLNDAPDSLYNSACRITALNIFCQLLAIGTYNYMNVNLKHSNSLSLMTSVYNHYVHFVMAAKYKTE
;
A
#
# COMPACT_ATOMS: atom_id res chain seq x y z
N MET A 1 -13.99 17.86 -13.65
CA MET A 1 -13.84 16.51 -14.24
C MET A 1 -14.15 15.50 -13.13
N SER A 2 -15.28 14.79 -13.22
CA SER A 2 -15.82 13.96 -12.11
C SER A 2 -15.43 12.50 -12.29
N LEU A 3 -15.14 11.79 -11.19
CA LEU A 3 -14.87 10.34 -11.11
C LEU A 3 -15.90 9.48 -11.85
N LYS A 4 -17.13 10.01 -12.04
CA LYS A 4 -18.20 9.35 -12.79
C LYS A 4 -17.89 9.19 -14.28
N GLU A 5 -17.14 10.12 -14.87
CA GLU A 5 -16.85 10.15 -16.30
C GLU A 5 -15.74 9.17 -16.70
N LEU A 6 -14.85 8.83 -15.78
CA LEU A 6 -13.79 7.84 -16.00
C LEU A 6 -14.35 6.40 -16.14
N ARG A 7 -15.51 6.14 -15.54
CA ARG A 7 -16.16 4.81 -15.54
C ARG A 7 -16.77 4.45 -16.89
N THR A 8 -17.16 5.43 -17.69
CA THR A 8 -17.96 5.21 -18.90
C THR A 8 -17.11 4.78 -20.11
N GLY A 9 -15.80 5.09 -20.11
CA GLY A 9 -14.90 4.78 -21.24
C GLY A 9 -14.04 3.50 -21.11
N GLY A 10 -13.89 2.93 -19.91
CA GLY A 10 -12.95 1.83 -19.62
C GLY A 10 -13.54 0.41 -19.70
N HIS A 11 -14.68 0.23 -20.36
CA HIS A 11 -15.62 -0.86 -20.08
C HIS A 11 -15.22 -2.28 -20.53
N LYS A 12 -14.00 -2.51 -21.04
CA LYS A 12 -13.59 -3.86 -21.52
C LYS A 12 -12.34 -4.46 -20.86
N ILE A 13 -11.55 -3.69 -20.10
CA ILE A 13 -10.38 -4.22 -19.35
C ILE A 13 -10.55 -4.04 -17.83
N ALA A 14 -11.46 -3.17 -17.38
CA ALA A 14 -11.63 -2.81 -15.97
C ALA A 14 -12.48 -3.78 -15.12
N CYS A 15 -13.30 -4.65 -15.73
CA CYS A 15 -14.19 -5.53 -14.96
C CYS A 15 -13.46 -6.55 -14.08
N GLY A 16 -12.30 -7.05 -14.53
CA GLY A 16 -11.45 -7.90 -13.68
C GLY A 16 -10.68 -7.09 -12.63
N LEU A 17 -10.20 -5.91 -13.01
CA LEU A 17 -9.38 -5.05 -12.15
C LEU A 17 -10.18 -4.48 -10.97
N GLY A 18 -11.43 -4.07 -11.18
CA GLY A 18 -12.28 -3.52 -10.11
C GLY A 18 -12.66 -4.54 -9.04
N HIS A 19 -12.86 -5.80 -9.42
CA HIS A 19 -13.16 -6.87 -8.46
C HIS A 19 -11.91 -7.32 -7.70
N ILE A 20 -10.75 -7.33 -8.38
CA ILE A 20 -9.44 -7.56 -7.75
C ILE A 20 -9.15 -6.45 -6.73
N ASP A 21 -9.42 -5.18 -7.06
CA ASP A 21 -9.18 -4.04 -6.17
C ASP A 21 -10.02 -4.12 -4.88
N GLU A 22 -11.31 -4.45 -4.96
CA GLU A 22 -12.16 -4.62 -3.79
C GLU A 22 -11.71 -5.78 -2.88
N ILE A 23 -11.36 -6.93 -3.47
CA ILE A 23 -10.84 -8.09 -2.72
C ILE A 23 -9.52 -7.73 -2.02
N LEU A 24 -8.65 -6.97 -2.70
CA LEU A 24 -7.39 -6.49 -2.13
C LEU A 24 -7.63 -5.53 -0.98
N ILE A 25 -8.57 -4.59 -1.11
CA ILE A 25 -8.94 -3.66 -0.03
C ILE A 25 -9.44 -4.44 1.20
N LEU A 26 -10.33 -5.42 1.00
CA LEU A 26 -10.82 -6.27 2.10
C LEU A 26 -9.70 -7.09 2.74
N TYR A 27 -8.80 -7.63 1.92
CA TYR A 27 -7.65 -8.39 2.39
C TYR A 27 -6.67 -7.55 3.22
N ILE A 28 -6.30 -6.36 2.73
CA ILE A 28 -5.46 -5.38 3.46
C ILE A 28 -6.16 -5.00 4.76
N SER A 29 -7.46 -4.68 4.71
CA SER A 29 -8.25 -4.35 5.90
C SER A 29 -8.26 -5.49 6.93
N GLY A 30 -8.38 -6.74 6.48
CA GLY A 30 -8.30 -7.91 7.34
C GLY A 30 -6.94 -8.10 7.99
N ILE A 31 -5.84 -7.82 7.28
CA ILE A 31 -4.48 -7.85 7.85
C ILE A 31 -4.32 -6.75 8.90
N LEU A 32 -4.78 -5.53 8.60
CA LEU A 32 -4.73 -4.40 9.54
C LEU A 32 -5.53 -4.70 10.81
N ALA A 33 -6.73 -5.25 10.67
CA ALA A 33 -7.56 -5.66 11.80
C ALA A 33 -6.88 -6.75 12.67
N LYS A 34 -6.20 -7.72 12.05
CA LYS A 34 -5.44 -8.77 12.76
C LYS A 34 -4.32 -8.22 13.64
N VAL A 35 -3.66 -7.14 13.21
CA VAL A 35 -2.60 -6.49 13.98
C VAL A 35 -3.11 -5.38 14.90
N GLY A 36 -4.44 -5.18 14.98
CA GLY A 36 -5.07 -4.17 15.81
C GLY A 36 -4.99 -2.74 15.26
N ILE A 37 -4.57 -2.56 14.01
CA ILE A 37 -4.52 -1.25 13.35
C ILE A 37 -5.89 -0.96 12.74
N ARG A 38 -6.60 0.04 13.30
CA ARG A 38 -7.93 0.43 12.83
C ARG A 38 -7.91 1.29 11.57
N ALA A 39 -6.91 2.16 11.46
CA ALA A 39 -6.67 3.01 10.30
C ALA A 39 -5.18 2.98 10.00
N TRP A 40 -4.81 2.65 8.76
CA TRP A 40 -3.41 2.64 8.39
C TRP A 40 -2.88 4.07 8.26
N GLY A 41 -1.83 4.37 9.03
CA GLY A 41 -1.12 5.63 8.98
C GLY A 41 -0.07 5.66 10.08
N PRO A 42 1.24 5.70 9.75
CA PRO A 42 2.27 5.91 10.76
C PRO A 42 2.11 7.30 11.38
N ASP A 43 2.28 7.38 12.70
CA ASP A 43 2.24 8.63 13.45
C ASP A 43 3.53 9.42 13.18
N LEU A 44 3.39 10.59 12.56
CA LEU A 44 4.50 11.47 12.23
C LEU A 44 4.97 12.32 13.42
N ASN A 45 4.19 12.39 14.50
CA ASN A 45 4.55 13.10 15.73
C ASN A 45 5.30 12.22 16.73
N ASP A 46 5.20 10.90 16.58
CA ASP A 46 5.86 9.91 17.43
C ASP A 46 7.20 9.44 16.83
N ALA A 47 8.02 8.79 17.64
CA ALA A 47 9.31 8.27 17.22
C ALA A 47 9.14 7.23 16.09
N PRO A 48 10.03 7.18 15.08
CA PRO A 48 9.91 6.25 13.96
C PRO A 48 10.02 4.78 14.39
N ASP A 49 10.64 4.52 15.54
CA ASP A 49 10.82 3.22 16.18
C ASP A 49 9.79 2.94 17.28
N SER A 50 8.80 3.81 17.48
CA SER A 50 7.71 3.55 18.41
C SER A 50 6.98 2.26 18.07
N LEU A 51 6.32 1.65 19.07
CA LEU A 51 5.66 0.35 18.89
C LEU A 51 4.61 0.40 17.77
N TYR A 52 3.84 1.49 17.72
CA TYR A 52 2.81 1.70 16.71
C TYR A 52 3.42 1.90 15.31
N ASN A 53 4.42 2.77 15.17
CA ASN A 53 5.09 3.01 13.90
C ASN A 53 5.83 1.76 13.37
N SER A 54 6.45 1.00 14.27
CA SER A 54 7.06 -0.29 13.96
C SER A 54 6.02 -1.30 13.47
N ALA A 55 4.85 -1.39 14.12
CA ALA A 55 3.76 -2.25 13.69
C ALA A 55 3.22 -1.84 12.30
N CYS A 56 3.04 -0.54 12.05
CA CYS A 56 2.65 -0.01 10.74
C CYS A 56 3.65 -0.37 9.66
N ARG A 57 4.96 -0.23 9.93
CA ARG A 57 6.04 -0.57 8.98
C ARG A 57 6.07 -2.05 8.64
N ILE A 58 6.08 -2.92 9.65
CA ILE A 58 6.11 -4.38 9.47
C ILE A 58 4.87 -4.82 8.67
N THR A 59 3.71 -4.28 9.03
CA THR A 59 2.44 -4.62 8.34
C THR A 59 2.45 -4.18 6.89
N ALA A 60 2.91 -2.96 6.59
CA ALA A 60 2.99 -2.46 5.22
C ALA A 60 3.94 -3.30 4.35
N LEU A 61 5.13 -3.63 4.87
CA LEU A 61 6.10 -4.48 4.17
C LEU A 61 5.53 -5.89 3.92
N ASN A 62 4.88 -6.47 4.92
CA ASN A 62 4.30 -7.81 4.81
C ASN A 62 3.16 -7.86 3.76
N ILE A 63 2.28 -6.85 3.76
CA ILE A 63 1.23 -6.71 2.74
C ILE A 63 1.88 -6.60 1.36
N PHE A 64 2.87 -5.71 1.19
CA PHE A 64 3.49 -5.48 -0.10
C PHE A 64 4.20 -6.74 -0.66
N CYS A 65 4.90 -7.50 0.19
CA CYS A 65 5.44 -8.81 -0.19
C CYS A 65 4.35 -9.79 -0.65
N GLN A 66 3.26 -9.90 0.11
CA GLN A 66 2.17 -10.81 -0.22
C GLN A 66 1.48 -10.42 -1.54
N LEU A 67 1.26 -9.12 -1.79
CA LEU A 67 0.67 -8.65 -3.04
C LEU A 67 1.56 -8.92 -4.26
N LEU A 68 2.88 -8.77 -4.11
CA LEU A 68 3.82 -9.15 -5.16
C LEU A 68 3.83 -10.66 -5.40
N ALA A 69 3.76 -11.48 -4.34
CA ALA A 69 3.74 -12.94 -4.45
C ALA A 69 2.46 -13.46 -5.13
N ILE A 70 1.32 -12.79 -4.89
CA ILE A 70 0.03 -13.09 -5.54
C ILE A 70 0.06 -12.68 -7.03
N GLY A 71 1.03 -11.86 -7.44
CA GLY A 71 1.14 -11.38 -8.82
C GLY A 71 0.14 -10.27 -9.14
N THR A 72 -0.39 -9.58 -8.11
CA THR A 72 -1.32 -8.46 -8.26
C THR A 72 -0.76 -7.40 -9.21
N TYR A 73 0.56 -7.19 -9.19
CA TYR A 73 1.25 -6.21 -10.03
C TYR A 73 1.89 -6.80 -11.29
N ASN A 74 1.55 -8.02 -11.70
CA ASN A 74 2.11 -8.64 -12.92
C ASN A 74 1.83 -7.81 -14.18
N TYR A 75 0.72 -7.07 -14.21
CA TYR A 75 0.38 -6.16 -15.30
C TYR A 75 1.30 -4.93 -15.38
N MET A 76 2.03 -4.60 -14.31
CA MET A 76 3.01 -3.51 -14.27
C MET A 76 4.41 -3.95 -14.70
N ASN A 77 4.57 -5.19 -15.19
CA ASN A 77 5.86 -5.77 -15.57
C ASN A 77 6.93 -5.61 -14.47
N VAL A 78 6.52 -5.74 -13.21
CA VAL A 78 7.40 -5.61 -12.06
C VAL A 78 8.48 -6.67 -12.15
N ASN A 79 9.75 -6.25 -12.11
CA ASN A 79 10.86 -7.19 -12.11
C ASN A 79 10.88 -7.95 -10.77
N LEU A 80 10.26 -9.14 -10.77
CA LEU A 80 10.17 -10.04 -9.61
C LEU A 80 11.55 -10.49 -9.11
N LYS A 81 12.65 -10.26 -9.83
CA LYS A 81 14.00 -10.47 -9.26
C LYS A 81 14.29 -9.56 -8.06
N HIS A 82 13.58 -8.44 -7.94
CA HIS A 82 13.69 -7.51 -6.81
C HIS A 82 12.54 -7.63 -5.80
N SER A 83 11.57 -8.52 -6.03
CA SER A 83 10.43 -8.71 -5.10
C SER A 83 10.85 -9.26 -3.74
N ASN A 84 12.01 -9.92 -3.68
CA ASN A 84 12.58 -10.45 -2.44
C ASN A 84 13.61 -9.50 -1.79
N SER A 85 13.86 -8.33 -2.39
CA SER A 85 14.74 -7.32 -1.82
C SER A 85 13.99 -6.53 -0.76
N LEU A 86 13.86 -7.10 0.45
CA LEU A 86 13.30 -6.43 1.63
C LEU A 86 13.96 -5.05 1.87
N SER A 87 15.24 -4.91 1.51
CA SER A 87 15.98 -3.64 1.52
C SER A 87 15.38 -2.58 0.58
N LEU A 88 15.01 -2.95 -0.64
CA LEU A 88 14.38 -2.02 -1.60
C LEU A 88 13.00 -1.59 -1.10
N MET A 89 12.21 -2.54 -0.59
CA MET A 89 10.89 -2.24 -0.02
C MET A 89 10.99 -1.32 1.20
N THR A 90 11.99 -1.55 2.06
CA THR A 90 12.26 -0.69 3.21
C THR A 90 12.62 0.72 2.75
N SER A 91 13.45 0.85 1.72
CA SER A 91 13.81 2.15 1.14
C SER A 91 12.60 2.88 0.55
N VAL A 92 11.76 2.18 -0.21
CA VAL A 92 10.52 2.73 -0.78
C VAL A 92 9.55 3.16 0.31
N TYR A 93 9.37 2.33 1.35
CA TYR A 93 8.54 2.67 2.50
C TYR A 93 9.05 3.93 3.21
N ASN A 94 10.35 3.98 3.51
CA ASN A 94 10.96 5.13 4.19
C ASN A 94 10.81 6.40 3.35
N HIS A 95 11.00 6.33 2.03
CA HIS A 95 10.77 7.46 1.15
C HIS A 95 9.30 7.91 1.18
N TYR A 96 8.35 6.98 1.04
CA TYR A 96 6.93 7.33 1.06
C TYR A 96 6.51 7.99 2.38
N VAL A 97 6.89 7.41 3.52
CA VAL A 97 6.47 7.91 4.84
C VAL A 97 7.22 9.20 5.22
N HIS A 98 8.54 9.23 5.10
CA HIS A 98 9.33 10.36 5.59
C HIS A 98 9.49 11.50 4.59
N PHE A 99 9.25 11.26 3.31
CA PHE A 99 9.29 12.31 2.29
C PHE A 99 7.88 12.70 1.84
N VAL A 100 7.09 11.77 1.32
CA VAL A 100 5.78 12.10 0.72
C VAL A 100 4.73 12.44 1.79
N MET A 101 4.54 11.58 2.79
CA MET A 101 3.56 11.82 3.85
C MET A 101 3.95 13.01 4.73
N ALA A 102 5.24 13.13 5.07
CA ALA A 102 5.74 14.28 5.83
C ALA A 102 5.58 15.61 5.06
N ALA A 103 5.76 15.62 3.73
CA ALA A 103 5.52 16.82 2.94
C ALA A 103 4.04 17.22 2.92
N LYS A 104 3.13 16.24 2.84
CA LYS A 104 1.68 16.49 2.93
C LYS A 104 1.28 17.05 4.29
N TYR A 105 1.76 16.45 5.37
CA TYR A 105 1.48 16.91 6.74
C TYR A 105 1.95 18.35 6.99
N LYS A 106 3.07 18.77 6.39
CA LYS A 106 3.56 20.16 6.49
C LYS A 106 2.75 21.17 5.66
N THR A 107 1.96 20.69 4.72
CA THR A 107 1.14 21.52 3.82
C THR A 107 -0.28 21.70 4.37
N GLU A 108 -0.71 20.82 5.27
CA GLU A 108 -1.97 20.88 6.03
C GLU A 108 -1.82 21.77 7.27
#